data_AF-A0A356UFB2-F1
#
_entry.id   AF-A0A356UFB2-F1
#
_cell.length_a   1.000
_cell.length_b   1.000
_cell.length_c   1.000
_cell.angle_alpha   90.00
_cell.angle_beta   90.00
_cell.angle_gamma   90.00
#
_symmetry.space_group_name_H-M   'P 1'
#
loop_
_entity.id
_entity.type
_entity.pdbx_description
1 polymer ?
#
loop_
_entity_poly.entity_id
_entity_poly.type
_entity_poly.pdbx_seq_one_letter_code
_entity_poly.pdbx_strand_id
1 'polypeptide(L)'
;MGNSYLWSFVGALLGSIITAILAPLAINLTIDKIIKKYISGPSLKDSLLSYTYSYHNIPWLRLVEVLRRAETGKPLLKPSDRLKTDDILSHVYLSPAQLSCPPVRDYYSIDTRVKIGTASGKPLNLASPFIIAAPSTGLQVSDTVRHALIDAA
;
A
#
# COMPACT_ATOMS: atom_id res chain seq x y z
N MET A 1 59.67 36.46 -23.29
CA MET A 1 58.30 35.98 -23.62
C MET A 1 57.73 34.95 -22.63
N GLY A 2 58.35 34.65 -21.47
CA GLY A 2 57.83 33.63 -20.54
C GLY A 2 56.84 34.12 -19.46
N ASN A 3 56.94 35.39 -19.04
CA ASN A 3 56.17 35.89 -17.89
C ASN A 3 54.66 36.03 -18.19
N SER A 4 54.30 36.44 -19.40
CA SER A 4 52.89 36.68 -19.80
C SER A 4 52.05 35.41 -19.84
N TYR A 5 52.62 34.27 -20.26
CA TYR A 5 51.90 32.99 -20.31
C TYR A 5 51.66 32.41 -18.92
N LEU A 6 52.60 32.62 -17.99
CA LEU A 6 52.49 32.14 -16.62
C LEU A 6 51.39 32.90 -15.85
N TRP A 7 51.31 34.23 -16.02
CA TRP A 7 50.22 35.04 -15.47
C TRP A 7 48.85 34.72 -16.07
N SER A 8 48.78 34.41 -17.37
CA SER A 8 47.54 33.95 -18.02
C SER A 8 47.08 32.59 -17.50
N PHE A 9 48.02 31.66 -17.28
CA PHE A 9 47.71 30.34 -16.71
C PHE A 9 47.23 30.45 -15.26
N VAL A 10 47.92 31.24 -14.42
CA VAL A 10 47.51 31.47 -13.02
C VAL A 10 46.17 32.20 -12.95
N GLY A 11 45.94 33.18 -13.82
CA GLY A 11 44.65 33.88 -13.91
C GLY A 11 43.49 32.96 -14.31
N ALA A 12 43.70 32.08 -15.29
CA ALA A 12 42.70 31.10 -15.71
C ALA A 12 42.41 30.06 -14.61
N LEU A 13 43.44 29.64 -13.87
CA LEU A 13 43.32 28.65 -12.80
C LEU A 13 42.61 29.22 -11.57
N LEU A 14 42.87 30.48 -11.21
CA LEU A 14 42.12 31.16 -10.16
C LEU A 14 40.68 31.47 -10.60
N GLY A 15 40.47 31.87 -11.86
CA GLY A 15 39.13 32.08 -12.41
C GLY A 15 38.27 30.80 -12.40
N SER A 16 38.85 29.65 -12.72
CA SER A 16 38.13 28.36 -12.70
C SER A 16 37.80 27.90 -11.28
N ILE A 17 38.70 28.09 -10.31
CA ILE A 17 38.43 27.77 -8.90
C ILE A 17 37.32 28.66 -8.33
N ILE A 18 37.39 29.98 -8.60
CA ILE A 18 36.39 30.92 -8.13
C ILE A 18 35.02 30.61 -8.74
N THR A 19 34.96 30.34 -10.04
CA THR A 19 33.70 29.97 -10.70
C THR A 19 33.16 28.62 -10.23
N ALA A 20 34.02 27.62 -9.96
CA ALA A 20 33.60 26.33 -9.41
C ALA A 20 33.01 26.42 -8.00
N ILE A 21 33.37 27.43 -7.21
CA ILE A 21 32.81 27.66 -5.88
C ILE A 21 31.57 28.56 -5.93
N LEU A 22 31.60 29.64 -6.73
CA LEU A 22 30.49 30.59 -6.84
C LEU A 22 29.30 30.02 -7.63
N ALA A 23 29.53 29.24 -8.68
CA ALA A 23 28.48 28.67 -9.52
C ALA A 23 27.51 27.78 -8.72
N PRO A 24 27.95 26.75 -7.97
CA PRO A 24 27.01 25.92 -7.21
C PRO A 24 26.28 26.71 -6.13
N LEU A 25 26.91 27.72 -5.52
CA LEU A 25 26.26 28.58 -4.53
C LEU A 25 25.15 29.43 -5.16
N ALA A 26 25.45 30.09 -6.29
CA ALA A 26 24.49 30.92 -7.01
C ALA A 26 23.34 30.09 -7.60
N ILE A 27 23.66 28.90 -8.11
CA ILE A 27 22.69 27.93 -8.63
C ILE A 27 21.79 27.44 -7.49
N ASN A 28 22.34 27.02 -6.36
CA ASN A 28 21.54 26.54 -5.22
C ASN A 28 20.62 27.64 -4.68
N LEU A 29 21.11 28.89 -4.56
CA LEU A 29 20.28 30.00 -4.07
C LEU A 29 19.16 30.39 -5.05
N THR A 30 19.42 30.34 -6.36
CA THR A 30 18.40 30.64 -7.37
C THR A 30 17.38 29.51 -7.47
N ILE A 31 17.84 28.26 -7.48
CA ILE A 31 16.98 27.07 -7.46
C ILE A 31 16.13 27.05 -6.18
N ASP A 32 16.71 27.25 -5.00
CA ASP A 32 15.95 27.27 -3.75
C ASP A 32 14.90 28.38 -3.74
N LYS A 33 15.20 29.55 -4.31
CA LYS A 33 14.24 30.66 -4.39
C LYS A 33 13.12 30.36 -5.38
N ILE A 34 13.42 29.70 -6.50
CA ILE A 34 12.43 29.25 -7.49
C ILE A 34 11.57 28.13 -6.92
N ILE A 35 12.18 27.10 -6.34
CA ILE A 35 11.50 25.97 -5.68
C ILE A 35 10.63 26.48 -4.53
N LYS A 36 11.16 27.34 -3.67
CA LYS A 36 10.39 27.91 -2.56
C LYS A 36 9.23 28.77 -3.08
N LYS A 37 9.42 29.55 -4.15
CA LYS A 37 8.33 30.31 -4.78
C LYS A 37 7.29 29.40 -5.46
N TYR A 38 7.72 28.28 -6.03
CA TYR A 38 6.84 27.33 -6.72
C TYR A 38 6.06 26.44 -5.73
N ILE A 39 6.70 26.01 -4.65
CA ILE A 39 6.10 25.21 -3.56
C ILE A 39 5.26 26.07 -2.61
N SER A 40 5.69 27.30 -2.32
CA SER A 40 4.98 28.21 -1.40
C SER A 40 3.96 29.11 -2.11
N GLY A 41 3.91 29.06 -3.45
CA GLY A 41 2.86 29.71 -4.22
C GLY A 41 1.52 29.01 -4.03
N PRO A 42 0.37 29.69 -4.20
CA PRO A 42 -0.97 29.11 -4.01
C PRO A 42 -1.34 27.97 -4.97
N SER A 43 -0.42 27.49 -5.82
CA SER A 43 -0.69 26.68 -7.01
C SER A 43 -0.56 25.17 -6.83
N LEU A 44 -0.29 24.66 -5.63
CA LEU A 44 -0.34 23.20 -5.39
C LEU A 44 -1.69 22.73 -4.83
N LYS A 45 -2.62 23.65 -4.53
CA LYS A 45 -3.99 23.27 -4.17
C LYS A 45 -4.81 22.78 -5.37
N ASP A 46 -4.50 23.22 -6.60
CA ASP A 46 -5.36 23.00 -7.78
C ASP A 46 -4.62 22.46 -9.03
N SER A 47 -3.45 21.84 -8.88
CA SER A 47 -2.69 21.35 -10.04
C SER A 47 -3.41 20.17 -10.72
N LEU A 48 -3.86 20.34 -11.97
CA LEU A 48 -4.45 19.24 -12.77
C LEU A 48 -3.53 18.00 -12.84
N LEU A 49 -2.22 18.18 -12.68
CA LEU A 49 -1.24 17.08 -12.64
C LEU A 49 -1.34 16.23 -11.36
N SER A 50 -1.68 16.81 -10.21
CA SER A 50 -1.91 16.04 -8.98
C SER A 50 -3.26 15.29 -9.04
N TYR A 51 -4.26 15.88 -9.69
CA TYR A 51 -5.54 15.22 -9.97
C TYR A 51 -5.39 14.03 -10.92
N THR A 52 -4.62 14.17 -12.01
CA THR A 52 -4.39 13.08 -12.97
C THR A 52 -3.59 11.93 -12.36
N TYR A 53 -2.57 12.21 -11.56
CA TYR A 53 -1.83 11.18 -10.82
C TYR A 53 -2.72 10.43 -9.81
N SER A 54 -3.59 11.17 -9.12
CA SER A 54 -4.54 10.58 -8.17
C SER A 54 -5.59 9.72 -8.88
N TYR A 55 -6.11 10.17 -10.02
CA TYR A 55 -7.10 9.43 -10.82
C TYR A 55 -6.56 8.11 -11.37
N HIS A 56 -5.28 8.06 -11.74
CA HIS A 56 -4.69 6.88 -12.36
C HIS A 56 -4.30 5.80 -11.34
N ASN A 57 -3.95 6.19 -10.12
CA ASN A 57 -3.42 5.27 -9.10
C ASN A 57 -4.41 4.97 -7.97
N ILE A 58 -5.43 5.81 -7.77
CA ILE A 58 -6.45 5.63 -6.75
C ILE A 58 -7.73 5.17 -7.44
N PRO A 59 -8.28 3.99 -7.09
CA PRO A 59 -9.57 3.56 -7.61
C PRO A 59 -10.62 4.65 -7.37
N TRP A 60 -11.41 4.97 -8.39
CA TRP A 60 -12.43 6.03 -8.36
C TRP A 60 -13.28 6.03 -7.08
N LEU A 61 -13.68 4.84 -6.64
CA LEU A 61 -14.46 4.63 -5.42
C LEU A 61 -13.76 5.15 -4.15
N ARG A 62 -12.45 4.89 -4.02
CA ARG A 62 -11.62 5.36 -2.90
C ARG A 62 -11.44 6.88 -2.96
N LEU A 63 -11.34 7.45 -4.16
CA LEU A 63 -11.24 8.90 -4.35
C LEU A 63 -12.52 9.61 -3.90
N VAL A 64 -13.70 9.09 -4.27
CA VAL A 64 -14.99 9.60 -3.81
C VAL A 64 -15.12 9.51 -2.28
N GLU A 65 -14.70 8.39 -1.67
CA GLU A 65 -14.73 8.26 -0.21
C GLU A 65 -13.86 9.29 0.51
N VAL A 66 -12.63 9.49 0.02
CA VAL A 66 -11.70 10.46 0.60
C VAL A 66 -12.28 11.88 0.50
N LEU A 67 -12.85 12.23 -0.65
CA LEU A 67 -13.49 13.54 -0.84
C LEU A 67 -14.69 13.73 0.09
N ARG A 68 -15.55 12.72 0.25
CA ARG A 68 -16.68 12.81 1.18
C ARG A 68 -16.26 12.92 2.65
N ARG A 69 -15.17 12.24 3.05
CA ARG A 69 -14.58 12.38 4.40
C ARG A 69 -14.00 13.78 4.61
N ALA A 70 -13.34 14.32 3.59
CA ALA A 70 -12.78 15.67 3.64
C ALA A 70 -13.87 16.75 3.73
N GLU A 71 -14.98 16.58 3.01
CA GLU A 71 -16.10 17.53 3.00
C GLU A 71 -16.91 17.50 4.31
N THR A 72 -17.20 16.31 4.83
CA THR A 72 -18.04 16.17 6.03
C THR A 72 -17.27 16.19 7.35
N GLY A 73 -15.94 16.02 7.32
CA GLY A 73 -15.08 15.92 8.50
C GLY A 73 -15.38 14.71 9.40
N LYS A 74 -16.26 13.81 8.95
CA LYS A 74 -16.73 12.65 9.71
C LYS A 74 -16.28 11.36 9.01
N PRO A 75 -15.91 10.31 9.75
CA PRO A 75 -15.65 9.01 9.15
C PRO A 75 -16.93 8.50 8.46
N LEU A 76 -16.79 7.94 7.26
CA LEU A 76 -17.93 7.34 6.55
C LEU A 76 -18.39 6.08 7.30
N LEU A 77 -19.68 6.00 7.62
CA LEU A 77 -20.29 4.89 8.36
C LEU A 77 -20.26 3.55 7.59
N LYS A 78 -20.02 3.60 6.27
CA LYS A 78 -19.86 2.42 5.42
C LYS A 78 -18.74 2.71 4.40
N PRO A 79 -17.56 2.07 4.51
CA PRO A 79 -16.67 1.98 3.34
C PRO A 79 -17.44 1.23 2.25
N SER A 80 -17.41 1.77 1.04
CA SER A 80 -18.02 1.11 -0.11
C SER A 80 -17.31 -0.23 -0.33
N ASP A 81 -18.10 -1.28 -0.19
CA ASP A 81 -17.63 -2.64 -0.03
C ASP A 81 -16.93 -3.16 -1.29
N ARG A 82 -15.93 -4.03 -1.08
CA ARG A 82 -15.00 -4.61 -2.07
C ARG A 82 -14.07 -3.64 -2.79
N LEU A 83 -12.95 -3.34 -2.13
CA LEU A 83 -11.70 -3.48 -2.86
C LEU A 83 -11.55 -4.98 -3.13
N LYS A 84 -11.62 -5.39 -4.41
CA LYS A 84 -11.12 -6.71 -4.83
C LYS A 84 -9.68 -6.79 -4.32
N THR A 85 -9.47 -7.40 -3.17
CA THR A 85 -8.19 -8.05 -2.91
C THR A 85 -8.07 -9.09 -3.99
N ASP A 86 -7.08 -8.95 -4.87
CA ASP A 86 -6.74 -9.99 -5.82
C ASP A 86 -6.76 -11.31 -5.07
N ASP A 87 -7.61 -12.23 -5.52
CA ASP A 87 -7.85 -13.48 -4.83
C ASP A 87 -6.57 -14.31 -5.01
N ILE A 88 -5.63 -14.20 -4.07
CA ILE A 88 -4.30 -14.84 -4.13
C ILE A 88 -4.45 -16.35 -4.39
N LEU A 89 -5.55 -16.95 -3.93
CA LEU A 89 -5.88 -18.35 -4.12
C LEU A 89 -6.24 -18.69 -5.56
N SER A 90 -6.64 -17.73 -6.39
CA SER A 90 -6.96 -17.93 -7.81
C SER A 90 -5.75 -18.32 -8.67
N HIS A 91 -4.53 -18.12 -8.16
CA HIS A 91 -3.29 -18.50 -8.82
C HIS A 91 -2.70 -19.82 -8.28
N VAL A 92 -3.40 -20.51 -7.37
CA VAL A 92 -2.95 -21.78 -6.80
C VAL A 92 -3.60 -22.94 -7.58
N TYR A 93 -2.78 -23.73 -8.27
CA TYR A 93 -3.22 -24.94 -8.97
C TYR A 93 -2.87 -26.17 -8.15
N LEU A 94 -3.88 -26.96 -7.81
CA LEU A 94 -3.70 -28.25 -7.13
C LEU A 94 -3.64 -29.37 -8.18
N SER A 95 -2.59 -30.17 -8.14
CA SER A 95 -2.52 -31.38 -8.96
C SER A 95 -3.33 -32.49 -8.29
N PRO A 96 -4.40 -33.00 -8.93
CA PRO A 96 -5.19 -34.07 -8.34
C PRO A 96 -4.37 -35.38 -8.27
N ALA A 97 -4.31 -35.98 -7.08
CA ALA A 97 -3.67 -37.28 -6.87
C ALA A 97 -4.38 -38.44 -7.61
N GLN A 98 -5.51 -38.19 -8.25
CA GLN A 98 -6.29 -39.17 -9.03
C GLN A 98 -5.53 -39.70 -10.26
N LEU A 99 -4.40 -39.08 -10.62
CA LEU A 99 -3.50 -39.59 -11.65
C LEU A 99 -2.66 -40.80 -11.18
N SER A 100 -2.55 -41.03 -9.87
CA SER A 100 -1.79 -42.15 -9.29
C SER A 100 -2.64 -43.15 -8.49
N CYS A 101 -3.78 -42.72 -7.94
CA CYS A 101 -4.67 -43.56 -7.13
C CYS A 101 -6.12 -43.49 -7.62
N PRO A 102 -6.87 -44.61 -7.58
CA PRO A 102 -8.30 -44.60 -7.89
C PRO A 102 -9.07 -43.69 -6.92
N PRO A 103 -10.16 -43.05 -7.37
CA PRO A 103 -10.94 -42.15 -6.53
C PRO A 103 -11.52 -42.90 -5.33
N VAL A 104 -11.52 -42.23 -4.18
CA VAL A 104 -12.19 -42.69 -2.97
C VAL A 104 -13.68 -42.83 -3.27
N ARG A 105 -14.30 -43.94 -2.86
CA ARG A 105 -15.73 -44.20 -3.10
C ARG A 105 -16.58 -43.25 -2.26
N ASP A 106 -17.71 -42.80 -2.79
CA ASP A 106 -18.55 -41.73 -2.21
C ASP A 106 -19.01 -41.96 -0.75
N TYR A 107 -19.05 -43.21 -0.30
CA TYR A 107 -19.46 -43.58 1.06
C TYR A 107 -18.30 -43.62 2.08
N TYR A 108 -17.07 -43.32 1.67
CA TYR A 108 -15.96 -43.19 2.59
C TYR A 108 -15.99 -41.83 3.30
N SER A 109 -16.06 -41.86 4.63
CA SER A 109 -15.91 -40.66 5.45
C SER A 109 -14.43 -40.23 5.46
N ILE A 110 -14.17 -38.97 5.10
CA ILE A 110 -12.86 -38.34 5.26
C ILE A 110 -12.81 -37.74 6.66
N ASP A 111 -11.75 -38.02 7.43
CA ASP A 111 -11.54 -37.36 8.71
C ASP A 111 -10.97 -35.95 8.48
N THR A 112 -11.72 -34.93 8.89
CA THR A 112 -11.37 -33.51 8.74
C THR A 112 -10.97 -32.86 10.07
N ARG A 113 -10.77 -33.65 11.14
CA ARG A 113 -10.40 -33.12 12.46
C ARG A 113 -8.98 -32.54 12.45
N VAL A 114 -8.82 -31.41 13.13
CA VAL A 114 -7.52 -30.70 13.20
C VAL A 114 -7.20 -30.34 14.63
N LYS A 115 -5.90 -30.34 14.96
CA LYS A 115 -5.39 -29.83 16.24
C LYS A 115 -4.57 -28.57 16.01
N ILE A 116 -4.96 -27.46 16.65
CA ILE A 116 -4.25 -26.18 16.59
C ILE A 116 -3.42 -26.00 17.86
N GLY A 117 -2.17 -25.57 17.71
CA GLY A 117 -1.28 -25.29 18.84
C GLY A 117 -0.78 -26.57 19.52
N THR A 118 -0.34 -27.57 18.76
CA THR A 118 0.12 -28.87 19.27
C THR A 118 1.26 -28.78 20.29
N ALA A 119 2.10 -27.73 20.21
CA ALA A 119 3.18 -27.46 21.16
C ALA A 119 2.72 -26.71 22.42
N SER A 120 1.45 -26.29 22.49
CA SER A 120 0.87 -25.68 23.69
C SER A 120 0.54 -26.76 24.73
N GLY A 121 0.67 -26.42 26.02
CA GLY A 121 0.18 -27.29 27.10
C GLY A 121 -1.34 -27.56 27.06
N LYS A 122 -2.09 -26.80 26.24
CA LYS A 122 -3.51 -27.01 25.95
C LYS A 122 -3.79 -26.82 24.45
N PRO A 123 -3.67 -27.88 23.62
CA PRO A 123 -3.99 -27.79 22.21
C PRO A 123 -5.50 -27.74 21.98
N LEU A 124 -5.93 -26.97 20.97
CA LEU A 124 -7.33 -26.86 20.57
C LEU A 124 -7.66 -27.96 19.57
N ASN A 125 -8.55 -28.87 19.94
CA ASN A 125 -9.05 -29.92 19.04
C ASN A 125 -10.32 -29.42 18.35
N LEU A 126 -10.32 -29.38 17.03
CA LEU A 126 -11.44 -28.94 16.20
C LEU A 126 -11.99 -30.10 15.38
N ALA A 127 -13.32 -30.14 15.23
CA ALA A 127 -14.01 -31.13 14.41
C ALA A 127 -13.81 -30.88 12.91
N SER A 128 -13.60 -29.62 12.52
CA SER A 128 -13.40 -29.18 11.14
C SER A 128 -12.17 -28.24 11.05
N PRO A 129 -11.59 -28.06 9.86
CA PRO A 129 -10.47 -27.13 9.66
C PRO A 129 -10.91 -25.67 9.53
N PHE A 130 -12.20 -25.36 9.70
CA PHE A 130 -12.77 -24.03 9.48
C PHE A 130 -13.18 -23.39 10.82
N ILE A 131 -13.00 -22.07 10.92
CA ILE A 131 -13.42 -21.28 12.07
C ILE A 131 -14.19 -20.07 11.55
N ILE A 132 -15.35 -19.80 12.14
CA ILE A 132 -16.12 -18.59 11.88
C ILE A 132 -15.52 -17.46 12.71
N ALA A 133 -14.80 -16.55 12.04
CA ALA A 133 -14.29 -15.35 12.70
C ALA A 133 -15.41 -14.31 12.81
N ALA A 134 -15.55 -13.68 13.98
CA ALA A 134 -16.45 -12.56 14.15
C ALA A 134 -16.02 -11.41 13.22
N PRO A 135 -16.96 -10.77 12.49
CA PRO A 135 -16.62 -9.70 11.58
C PRO A 135 -16.06 -8.50 12.37
N SER A 136 -14.84 -8.08 12.06
CA SER A 136 -14.17 -6.94 12.69
C SER A 136 -14.56 -5.62 12.01
N THR A 137 -15.84 -5.28 12.01
CA THR A 137 -16.31 -4.04 11.37
C THR A 137 -16.09 -2.77 12.21
N GLY A 138 -15.44 -2.87 13.37
CA GLY A 138 -15.27 -1.75 14.31
C GLY A 138 -16.58 -1.25 14.95
N LEU A 139 -17.70 -1.86 14.59
CA LEU A 139 -19.04 -1.67 15.17
C LEU A 139 -19.48 -2.97 15.84
N GLN A 140 -20.23 -2.85 16.93
CA GLN A 140 -20.85 -4.02 17.56
C GLN A 140 -21.83 -4.66 16.58
N VAL A 141 -21.66 -5.97 16.37
CA VAL A 141 -22.58 -6.80 15.60
C VAL A 141 -23.88 -6.96 16.40
N SER A 142 -25.05 -6.93 15.75
CA SER A 142 -26.33 -7.18 16.42
C SER A 142 -26.31 -8.55 17.12
N ASP A 143 -26.94 -8.63 18.30
CA ASP A 143 -27.07 -9.89 19.05
C ASP A 143 -27.69 -11.01 18.20
N THR A 144 -28.63 -10.68 17.33
CA THR A 144 -29.26 -11.65 16.40
C THR A 144 -28.25 -12.32 15.48
N VAL A 145 -27.33 -11.55 14.90
CA VAL A 145 -26.27 -12.05 14.02
C VAL A 145 -25.22 -12.79 14.83
N ARG A 146 -24.92 -12.35 16.05
CA ARG A 146 -24.00 -13.05 16.94
C ARG A 146 -24.53 -14.44 17.31
N HIS A 147 -25.81 -14.56 17.63
CA HIS A 147 -26.46 -15.85 17.89
C HIS A 147 -26.45 -16.74 16.65
N ALA A 148 -26.81 -16.21 15.48
CA ALA A 148 -26.77 -16.99 14.24
C ALA A 148 -25.36 -17.50 13.90
N LEU A 149 -24.31 -16.71 14.17
CA LEU A 149 -22.91 -17.14 13.98
C LEU A 149 -22.49 -18.21 14.98
N ILE A 150 -22.97 -18.14 16.23
CA ILE A 150 -22.71 -19.15 17.25
C ILE A 150 -23.44 -20.45 16.92
N ASP A 151 -24.70 -20.38 16.48
CA ASP A 151 -25.48 -21.56 16.11
C ASP A 151 -24.93 -22.28 14.87
N ALA A 152 -24.24 -21.53 14.00
CA ALA A 152 -23.59 -22.07 12.80
C ALA A 152 -22.17 -22.64 13.05
N ALA A 153 -21.54 -22.29 14.18
CA ALA A 153 -20.17 -22.68 14.52
C ALA A 153 -20.11 -24.01 15.27
#